data_AF-A0A357AFJ2-F1
#
_entry.id   AF-A0A357AFJ2-F1
#
_cell.length_a   1.000
_cell.length_b   1.000
_cell.length_c   1.000
_cell.angle_alpha   90.00
_cell.angle_beta   90.00
_cell.angle_gamma   90.00
#
_symmetry.space_group_name_H-M   'P 1'
#
loop_
_entity.id
_entity.type
_entity.pdbx_description
1 polymer ?
#
loop_
_entity_poly.entity_id
_entity_poly.type
_entity_poly.pdbx_seq_one_letter_code
_entity_poly.pdbx_strand_id
1 'polypeptide(L)'
;IAKDEWQKELVRLSQTNYKNKGYRPEIADDNVSAVKQYYKDMGSCLTQTRVLSIINQNIAKDAVVVGSAGSLPGDMQRVWCAHEPETYNMEYGYSCMGYEIAGSLGVKLAAGE
;
A
#
# COMPACT_ATOMS: atom_id res chain seq x y z
N ILE A 1 15.30 -4.71 -18.57
CA ILE A 1 15.63 -5.73 -17.54
C ILE A 1 15.06 -5.32 -16.18
N ALA A 2 15.69 -4.43 -15.40
CA ALA A 2 15.22 -4.11 -14.05
C ALA A 2 13.77 -3.62 -13.97
N LYS A 3 13.35 -2.73 -14.89
CA LYS A 3 11.95 -2.26 -14.98
C LYS A 3 10.97 -3.40 -15.31
N ASP A 4 11.34 -4.29 -16.23
CA ASP A 4 10.48 -5.41 -16.65
C ASP A 4 10.34 -6.44 -15.53
N GLU A 5 11.41 -6.69 -14.77
CA GLU A 5 11.39 -7.55 -13.58
C GLU A 5 10.51 -6.96 -12.47
N TRP A 6 10.65 -5.67 -12.21
CA TRP A 6 9.79 -4.95 -11.26
C TRP A 6 8.32 -4.98 -11.70
N GLN A 7 8.02 -4.79 -12.99
CA GLN A 7 6.64 -4.89 -13.49
C GLN A 7 6.04 -6.29 -13.32
N LYS A 8 6.81 -7.35 -13.58
CA LYS A 8 6.37 -8.73 -13.31
C LYS A 8 6.08 -8.93 -11.82
N GLU A 9 6.91 -8.33 -10.97
CA GLU A 9 6.73 -8.38 -9.51
C GLU A 9 5.48 -7.62 -9.05
N LEU A 10 5.19 -6.43 -9.61
CA LEU A 10 3.95 -5.70 -9.35
C LEU A 10 2.72 -6.55 -9.69
N VAL A 11 2.74 -7.23 -10.84
CA VAL A 11 1.64 -8.12 -11.24
C VAL A 11 1.48 -9.27 -10.25
N ARG A 12 2.58 -9.92 -9.83
CA ARG A 12 2.53 -10.98 -8.81
C ARG A 12 1.90 -10.48 -7.51
N LEU A 13 2.37 -9.34 -7.00
CA LEU A 13 1.90 -8.74 -5.75
C LEU A 13 0.43 -8.30 -5.81
N SER A 14 -0.04 -7.82 -6.97
CA SER A 14 -1.44 -7.45 -7.19
C SER A 14 -2.41 -8.64 -7.10
N GLN A 15 -1.90 -9.86 -7.30
CA GLN A 15 -2.70 -11.09 -7.29
C GLN A 15 -2.64 -11.83 -5.96
N THR A 16 -1.76 -11.41 -5.05
CA THR A 16 -1.57 -12.03 -3.74
C THR A 16 -2.87 -12.02 -2.92
N ASN A 17 -3.20 -13.16 -2.32
CA ASN A 17 -4.40 -13.33 -1.51
C ASN A 17 -4.15 -14.44 -0.49
N TYR A 18 -4.57 -14.20 0.75
CA TYR A 18 -4.38 -15.15 1.84
C TYR A 18 -4.94 -16.55 1.57
N LYS A 19 -6.05 -16.65 0.81
CA LYS A 19 -6.70 -17.92 0.49
C LYS A 19 -6.18 -18.61 -0.77
N ASN A 20 -5.26 -17.98 -1.51
CA ASN A 20 -4.69 -18.63 -2.69
C ASN A 20 -3.98 -19.93 -2.28
N LYS A 21 -4.17 -20.98 -3.08
CA LYS A 21 -3.45 -22.24 -2.86
C LYS A 21 -1.95 -21.97 -2.94
N GLY A 22 -1.23 -22.35 -1.88
CA GLY A 22 0.22 -22.11 -1.79
C GLY A 22 0.61 -20.67 -1.44
N TYR A 23 -0.31 -19.86 -0.91
CA TYR A 23 0.00 -18.53 -0.38
C TYR A 23 1.21 -18.59 0.57
N ARG A 24 2.17 -17.70 0.33
CA ARG A 24 3.32 -17.44 1.21
C ARG A 24 3.29 -15.95 1.54
N PRO A 25 3.36 -15.57 2.83
CA PRO A 25 3.47 -14.17 3.18
C PRO A 25 4.81 -13.61 2.69
N GLU A 26 4.82 -12.35 2.29
CA GLU A 26 6.06 -11.68 1.86
C GLU A 26 7.08 -11.59 3.01
N ILE A 27 6.57 -11.46 4.25
CA ILE A 27 7.34 -11.53 5.48
C ILE A 27 6.85 -12.75 6.26
N ALA A 28 7.70 -13.77 6.38
CA ALA A 28 7.41 -14.98 7.13
C ALA A 28 7.73 -14.77 8.61
N ASP A 29 6.88 -14.01 9.30
CA ASP A 29 6.94 -13.82 10.75
C ASP A 29 6.08 -14.84 11.51
N ASP A 30 6.17 -14.78 12.83
CA ASP A 30 5.42 -15.67 13.73
C ASP A 30 3.96 -15.22 13.94
N ASN A 31 3.47 -14.21 13.20
CA ASN A 31 2.16 -13.59 13.39
C ASN A 31 1.05 -14.17 12.51
N VAL A 32 1.21 -15.42 12.03
CA VAL A 32 0.23 -16.11 11.19
C VAL A 32 -1.16 -16.23 11.84
N SER A 33 -1.22 -16.24 13.18
CA SER A 33 -2.47 -16.26 13.94
C SER A 33 -3.30 -15.00 13.74
N ALA A 34 -2.67 -13.82 13.68
CA ALA A 34 -3.36 -12.55 13.45
C ALA A 34 -4.03 -12.51 12.07
N VAL A 35 -3.36 -13.02 11.02
CA VAL A 35 -3.95 -13.09 9.67
C VAL A 35 -5.18 -13.99 9.64
N LYS A 36 -5.10 -15.15 10.32
CA LYS A 36 -6.25 -16.07 10.47
C LYS A 36 -7.41 -15.41 11.20
N GLN A 37 -7.11 -14.64 12.25
CA GLN A 37 -8.11 -13.94 13.04
C GLN A 37 -8.76 -12.81 12.25
N TYR A 38 -7.97 -11.98 11.57
CA TYR A 38 -8.44 -10.91 10.69
C TYR A 38 -9.41 -11.44 9.62
N TYR A 39 -9.11 -12.58 9.00
CA TYR A 39 -10.03 -13.22 8.05
C TYR A 39 -11.36 -13.63 8.70
N LYS A 40 -11.33 -14.18 9.91
CA LYS A 40 -12.56 -14.55 10.64
C LYS A 40 -13.41 -13.33 10.97
N ASP A 41 -12.77 -12.24 11.37
CA ASP A 41 -13.45 -11.03 11.85
C ASP A 41 -13.99 -10.18 10.69
N MET A 42 -13.20 -10.03 9.63
CA MET A 42 -13.51 -9.09 8.53
C MET A 42 -13.97 -9.77 7.25
N GLY A 43 -13.84 -11.11 7.14
CA GLY A 43 -14.09 -11.86 5.90
C GLY A 43 -13.12 -11.50 4.76
N SER A 44 -12.13 -10.64 5.01
CA SER A 44 -11.19 -10.14 4.02
C SER A 44 -9.95 -11.02 3.93
N CYS A 45 -9.48 -11.20 2.69
CA CYS A 45 -8.29 -11.97 2.36
C CYS A 45 -7.30 -11.17 1.49
N LEU A 46 -7.53 -9.85 1.38
CA LEU A 46 -6.66 -8.94 0.65
C LEU A 46 -5.39 -8.69 1.46
N THR A 47 -4.23 -8.81 0.81
CA THR A 47 -2.95 -8.38 1.38
C THR A 47 -2.73 -6.90 1.16
N GLN A 48 -1.89 -6.26 1.99
CA GLN A 48 -1.58 -4.82 1.88
C GLN A 48 -1.15 -4.45 0.45
N THR A 49 -0.23 -5.20 -0.15
CA THR A 49 0.24 -5.00 -1.52
C THR A 49 -0.87 -5.09 -2.58
N ARG A 50 -1.85 -6.00 -2.39
CA ARG A 50 -3.01 -6.11 -3.28
C ARG A 50 -3.97 -4.94 -3.10
N VAL A 51 -4.23 -4.52 -1.87
CA VAL A 51 -5.04 -3.33 -1.58
C VAL A 51 -4.43 -2.10 -2.25
N LEU A 52 -3.12 -1.89 -2.10
CA LEU A 52 -2.42 -0.78 -2.76
C LEU A 52 -2.53 -0.84 -4.28
N SER A 53 -2.40 -2.02 -4.89
CA SER A 53 -2.57 -2.18 -6.33
C SER A 53 -3.99 -1.84 -6.78
N ILE A 54 -5.01 -2.27 -6.03
CA ILE A 54 -6.41 -1.93 -6.31
C ILE A 54 -6.61 -0.41 -6.19
N ILE A 55 -6.11 0.24 -5.14
CA ILE A 55 -6.23 1.69 -4.98
C ILE A 55 -5.55 2.42 -6.14
N ASN A 56 -4.30 2.06 -6.48
CA ASN A 56 -3.54 2.71 -7.55
C ASN A 56 -4.22 2.57 -8.94
N GLN A 57 -5.01 1.51 -9.16
CA GLN A 57 -5.79 1.30 -10.39
C GLN A 57 -7.10 2.09 -10.45
N ASN A 58 -7.65 2.50 -9.31
CA ASN A 58 -9.01 3.05 -9.22
C ASN A 58 -9.06 4.53 -8.82
N ILE A 59 -7.99 5.06 -8.22
CA ILE A 59 -7.91 6.47 -7.85
C ILE A 59 -7.56 7.33 -9.07
N ALA A 60 -7.92 8.63 -9.04
CA ALA A 60 -7.54 9.57 -10.07
C ALA A 60 -6.00 9.68 -10.19
N LYS A 61 -5.48 9.87 -11.41
CA LYS A 61 -4.04 9.88 -11.67
C LYS A 61 -3.30 11.04 -11.01
N ASP A 62 -4.02 12.13 -10.78
CA ASP A 62 -3.60 13.36 -10.11
C ASP A 62 -3.92 13.37 -8.61
N ALA A 63 -4.52 12.29 -8.07
CA ALA A 63 -4.78 12.21 -6.65
C ALA A 63 -3.48 12.08 -5.85
N VAL A 64 -3.34 12.90 -4.82
CA VAL A 64 -2.20 12.83 -3.90
C VAL A 64 -2.42 11.72 -2.88
N VAL A 65 -1.59 10.69 -2.91
CA VAL A 65 -1.56 9.69 -1.84
C VAL A 65 -0.79 10.23 -0.65
N VAL A 66 -1.37 10.09 0.54
CA VAL A 66 -0.73 10.47 1.81
C VAL A 66 -0.66 9.25 2.70
N GLY A 67 0.54 8.90 3.16
CA GLY A 67 0.73 7.78 4.07
C GLY A 67 1.53 8.13 5.31
N SER A 68 1.20 7.45 6.40
CA SER A 68 1.89 7.53 7.67
C SER A 68 3.04 6.54 7.78
N ALA A 69 3.90 6.76 8.76
CA ALA A 69 4.86 5.75 9.21
C ALA A 69 4.17 4.45 9.69
N GLY A 70 4.93 3.36 9.64
CA GLY A 70 4.49 2.02 9.97
C GLY A 70 5.00 0.99 8.96
N SER A 71 4.22 -0.05 8.69
CA SER A 71 4.52 -1.01 7.61
C SER A 71 4.28 -0.44 6.22
N LEU A 72 3.43 0.57 6.10
CA LEU A 72 2.95 1.12 4.83
C LEU A 72 4.06 1.73 3.94
N PRO A 73 5.02 2.53 4.45
CA PRO A 73 6.00 3.20 3.61
C PRO A 73 6.90 2.24 2.80
N GLY A 74 7.21 1.05 3.36
CA GLY A 74 8.00 0.04 2.68
C GLY A 74 7.28 -0.59 1.49
N ASP A 75 6.00 -0.95 1.66
CA ASP A 75 5.19 -1.46 0.55
C ASP A 75 4.88 -0.37 -0.47
N MET A 76 4.63 0.86 -0.02
CA MET A 76 4.40 1.99 -0.93
C MET A 76 5.61 2.26 -1.83
N GLN A 77 6.83 2.26 -1.28
CA GLN A 77 8.06 2.36 -2.08
C GLN A 77 8.21 1.20 -3.08
N ARG A 78 7.72 0.01 -2.74
CA ARG A 78 7.82 -1.19 -3.59
C ARG A 78 6.78 -1.23 -4.70
N VAL A 79 5.53 -0.85 -4.42
CA VAL A 79 4.38 -1.13 -5.31
C VAL A 79 3.63 0.09 -5.83
N TRP A 80 3.79 1.27 -5.23
CA TRP A 80 3.04 2.44 -5.68
C TRP A 80 3.61 2.98 -7.00
N CYS A 81 2.74 3.18 -7.99
CA CYS A 81 3.09 3.81 -9.25
C CYS A 81 2.55 5.24 -9.24
N ALA A 82 3.43 6.24 -9.09
CA ALA A 82 3.07 7.63 -9.24
C ALA A 82 2.87 7.96 -10.73
N HIS A 83 1.71 8.51 -11.08
CA HIS A 83 1.35 8.81 -12.48
C HIS A 83 1.67 10.26 -12.86
N GLU A 84 1.56 11.19 -11.90
CA GLU A 84 1.80 12.62 -12.08
C GLU A 84 2.76 13.16 -11.02
N PRO A 85 3.50 14.26 -11.28
CA PRO A 85 4.31 14.93 -10.27
C PRO A 85 3.49 15.33 -9.03
N GLU A 86 4.14 15.43 -7.87
CA GLU A 86 3.54 15.94 -6.62
C GLU A 86 2.38 15.09 -6.04
N THR A 87 2.16 13.87 -6.53
CA THR A 87 1.07 12.98 -6.09
C THR A 87 1.45 11.95 -5.03
N TYR A 88 2.66 12.02 -4.46
CA TYR A 88 3.13 11.09 -3.43
C TYR A 88 3.68 11.82 -2.20
N ASN A 89 2.97 11.72 -1.08
CA ASN A 89 3.36 12.26 0.20
C ASN A 89 3.43 11.14 1.25
N MET A 90 4.54 11.03 1.97
CA MET A 90 4.77 9.93 2.90
C MET A 90 5.65 10.37 4.05
N GLU A 91 5.26 10.01 5.26
CA GLU A 91 6.08 10.21 6.45
C GLU A 91 7.09 9.06 6.63
N TYR A 92 8.38 9.41 6.69
CA TYR A 92 9.47 8.45 6.85
C TYR A 92 10.40 8.75 8.04
N GLY A 93 10.53 10.03 8.44
CA GLY A 93 11.68 10.51 9.21
C GLY A 93 11.46 10.53 10.73
N TYR A 94 10.23 10.80 11.17
CA TYR A 94 9.88 10.91 12.58
C TYR A 94 9.07 9.72 13.10
N SER A 95 8.75 8.76 12.22
CA SER A 95 7.92 7.61 12.54
C SER A 95 6.54 8.00 13.12
N CYS A 96 5.97 9.07 12.56
CA CYS A 96 4.73 9.66 13.01
C CYS A 96 3.53 8.89 12.45
N MET A 97 2.92 8.06 13.30
CA MET A 97 1.64 7.39 13.02
C MET A 97 0.47 8.39 13.14
N GLY A 98 -0.51 8.31 12.25
CA GLY A 98 -1.64 9.25 12.19
C GLY A 98 -1.36 10.52 11.36
N TYR A 99 -0.17 10.65 10.78
CA TYR A 99 0.22 11.71 9.87
C TYR A 99 -0.72 11.81 8.67
N GLU A 100 -1.26 10.71 8.17
CA GLU A 100 -2.14 10.68 7.00
C GLU A 100 -3.35 11.61 7.15
N ILE A 101 -3.84 11.83 8.37
CA ILE A 101 -4.99 12.72 8.62
C ILE A 101 -4.58 14.19 8.45
N ALA A 102 -3.60 14.65 9.23
CA ALA A 102 -3.14 16.04 9.19
C ALA A 102 -2.44 16.38 7.86
N GLY A 103 -1.66 15.44 7.33
CA GLY A 103 -0.99 15.53 6.04
C GLY A 103 -1.99 15.67 4.89
N SER A 104 -3.05 14.86 4.86
CA SER A 104 -4.09 14.96 3.82
C SER A 104 -4.82 16.30 3.88
N LEU A 105 -5.13 16.80 5.07
CA LEU A 105 -5.73 18.12 5.23
C LEU A 105 -4.81 19.22 4.67
N GLY A 106 -3.52 19.21 5.01
CA GLY A 106 -2.55 20.17 4.51
C GLY A 106 -2.40 20.12 2.98
N VAL A 107 -2.34 18.90 2.42
CA VAL A 107 -2.29 18.67 0.97
C VAL A 107 -3.54 19.24 0.29
N LYS A 108 -4.74 18.99 0.83
CA LYS A 108 -5.98 19.50 0.21
C LYS A 108 -6.04 21.03 0.24
N LEU A 109 -5.55 21.66 1.32
CA LEU A 109 -5.46 23.12 1.41
C LEU A 109 -4.45 23.71 0.41
N ALA A 110 -3.36 23.01 0.14
CA ALA A 110 -2.31 23.47 -0.78
C ALA A 110 -2.66 23.24 -2.26
N ALA A 111 -3.26 22.10 -2.58
CA ALA A 111 -3.60 21.73 -3.96
C ALA A 111 -4.80 22.52 -4.51
N GLY A 112 -5.67 23.05 -3.64
CA GLY A 112 -6.90 23.71 -4.06
C GLY A 112 -8.02 22.74 -4.43
N GLU A 113 -9.02 23.22 -5.17
CA GLU A 113 -10.07 22.36 -5.75
C GLU A 113 -9.60 21.63 -7.00
#